data_AF-A0A3B9KI14-F1
#
_entry.id   AF-A0A3B9KI14-F1
#
_cell.length_a   1.000
_cell.length_b   1.000
_cell.length_c   1.000
_cell.angle_alpha   90.00
_cell.angle_beta   90.00
_cell.angle_gamma   90.00
#
_symmetry.space_group_name_H-M   'P 1'
#
loop_
_entity.id
_entity.type
_entity.pdbx_description
1 polymer ?
#
loop_
_entity_poly.entity_id
_entity_poly.type
_entity_poly.pdbx_seq_one_letter_code
_entity_poly.pdbx_strand_id
1 'polypeptide(L)' 'MTLHSKQHSATITNGRNRAGARAMLKGIGFTDDELARPIIGVANTWTETMPCNYHLRHLAAKVK' A
#
# COMPACT_ATOMS: atom_id res chain seq x y z
N MET A 1 19.84 -17.44 -0.60
CA MET A 1 19.54 -16.03 -0.26
C MET A 1 18.04 -15.92 -0.07
N THR A 2 17.58 -15.82 1.18
CA THR A 2 16.13 -15.80 1.47
C THR A 2 15.57 -14.45 1.04
N LEU A 3 14.69 -14.42 0.03
CA LEU A 3 14.03 -13.18 -0.41
C LEU A 3 13.13 -12.68 0.72
N HIS A 4 13.54 -11.62 1.40
CA HIS A 4 12.71 -10.93 2.37
C HIS A 4 11.66 -10.12 1.61
N SER A 5 10.43 -10.61 1.53
CA SER A 5 9.36 -10.04 0.70
C SER A 5 9.00 -8.58 1.06
N LYS A 6 9.31 -8.13 2.29
CA LYS A 6 8.94 -6.81 2.83
C LYS A 6 10.14 -5.87 3.09
N GLN A 7 11.07 -5.74 2.14
CA GLN A 7 12.31 -4.98 2.38
C GLN A 7 12.09 -3.54 2.85
N HIS A 8 11.15 -2.81 2.25
CA HIS A 8 10.93 -1.39 2.58
C HIS A 8 9.85 -1.17 3.63
N SER A 9 8.70 -1.82 3.49
CA SER A 9 7.57 -1.56 4.38
C SER A 9 7.78 -2.09 5.81
N ALA A 10 8.76 -2.97 6.04
CA ALA A 10 9.14 -3.40 7.39
C ALA A 10 9.61 -2.23 8.28
N THR A 11 10.18 -1.19 7.66
CA THR A 11 10.64 0.01 8.38
C THR A 11 9.52 0.76 9.11
N ILE A 12 8.27 0.62 8.65
CA ILE A 12 7.10 1.28 9.24
C ILE A 12 6.14 0.32 9.94
N THR A 13 6.27 -1.00 9.73
CA THR A 13 5.38 -1.98 10.38
C THR A 13 6.03 -2.76 11.51
N ASN A 14 7.36 -2.94 11.51
CA ASN A 14 8.02 -3.85 12.44
C ASN A 14 8.61 -3.12 13.66
N GLY A 15 8.61 -3.81 14.80
CA GLY A 15 9.17 -3.29 16.05
C GLY A 15 8.19 -2.47 16.90
N ARG A 16 8.43 -2.43 18.21
CA ARG A 16 7.57 -1.77 19.19
C ARG A 16 7.41 -0.27 18.90
N ASN A 17 8.51 0.39 18.54
CA ASN A 17 8.54 1.84 18.27
C ASN A 17 7.75 2.26 17.01
N ARG A 18 7.28 1.30 16.19
CA ARG A 18 6.42 1.58 15.03
C ARG A 18 4.92 1.46 15.33
N ALA A 19 4.52 1.38 16.61
CA ALA A 19 3.12 1.28 17.01
C ALA A 19 2.24 2.41 16.44
N GLY A 20 2.72 3.66 16.43
CA GLY A 20 1.96 4.79 15.86
C GLY A 20 1.72 4.66 14.36
N ALA A 21 2.74 4.27 13.58
CA ALA A 21 2.58 4.03 12.15
C ALA A 21 1.60 2.88 11.87
N ARG A 22 1.67 1.77 12.63
CA ARG A 22 0.68 0.69 12.55
C ARG A 22 -0.73 1.17 12.90
N ALA A 23 -0.89 2.00 13.92
CA ALA A 23 -2.20 2.53 14.31
C ALA A 23 -2.85 3.33 13.18
N MET A 24 -2.09 4.16 12.45
CA MET A 24 -2.59 4.89 11.28
C MET A 24 -3.02 3.96 10.14
N LEU A 25 -2.23 2.92 9.85
CA LEU A 25 -2.58 1.93 8.82
C LEU A 25 -3.83 1.11 9.22
N LYS A 26 -3.95 0.74 10.50
CA LYS A 26 -5.15 0.09 11.01
C LYS A 26 -6.38 0.99 10.94
N GLY A 27 -6.22 2.29 11.18
CA GLY A 27 -7.27 3.29 11.07
C GLY A 27 -7.89 3.39 9.68
N ILE A 28 -7.17 3.00 8.63
CA ILE A 28 -7.66 2.94 7.24
C ILE A 28 -8.03 1.51 6.78
N GLY A 29 -8.06 0.55 7.70
CA GLY A 29 -8.61 -0.80 7.46
C GLY A 29 -7.63 -1.95 7.36
N PHE A 30 -6.30 -1.74 7.53
CA PHE A 30 -5.35 -2.86 7.52
C PHE A 30 -5.50 -3.75 8.76
N THR A 31 -5.42 -5.07 8.58
CA THR A 31 -5.35 -6.03 9.70
C THR A 31 -3.89 -6.41 10.05
N ASP A 32 -3.69 -7.10 11.18
CA ASP A 32 -2.34 -7.57 11.57
C ASP A 32 -1.73 -8.55 10.56
N ASP A 33 -2.55 -9.44 9.98
CA ASP A 33 -2.10 -10.36 8.93
C ASP A 33 -1.63 -9.58 7.69
N GLU A 34 -2.39 -8.56 7.28
CA GLU A 34 -2.03 -7.76 6.12
C GLU A 34 -0.79 -6.90 6.35
N LEU A 35 -0.57 -6.44 7.59
CA LEU A 35 0.66 -5.75 7.97
C LEU A 35 1.87 -6.68 8.05
N ALA A 36 1.69 -8.01 8.06
CA ALA A 36 2.79 -8.96 7.90
C ALA A 36 3.21 -9.12 6.42
N ARG A 37 2.32 -8.77 5.48
CA ARG A 37 2.59 -8.83 4.03
C ARG A 37 3.34 -7.58 3.52
N PRO A 38 3.93 -7.63 2.32
CA PRO A 38 4.47 -6.45 1.64
C PRO A 38 3.37 -5.44 1.31
N ILE A 39 3.63 -4.16 1.59
CA ILE A 39 2.73 -3.06 1.19
C ILE A 39 3.08 -2.62 -0.23
N ILE A 40 2.11 -2.68 -1.13
CA ILE A 40 2.23 -2.28 -2.53
C ILE A 40 1.47 -0.98 -2.75
N GLY A 41 2.18 0.09 -3.14
CA GLY A 41 1.56 1.35 -3.53
C GLY A 41 1.16 1.32 -5.01
N VAL A 42 -0.12 1.53 -5.30
CA VAL A 42 -0.62 1.65 -6.68
C VAL A 42 -0.72 3.13 -7.03
N ALA A 43 0.35 3.68 -7.61
CA ALA A 43 0.36 5.04 -8.13
C ALA A 43 -0.44 5.10 -9.44
N ASN A 44 -1.39 6.02 -9.55
CA ASN A 44 -2.17 6.24 -10.76
C ASN A 44 -2.25 7.74 -11.07
N THR A 45 -2.30 8.08 -12.36
CA THR A 45 -2.38 9.46 -12.85
C THR A 45 -3.77 9.78 -13.40
N TRP A 46 -4.82 9.19 -12.83
CA TRP A 46 -6.20 9.44 -13.28
C TRP A 46 -6.54 10.93 -13.19
N THR A 47 -7.03 11.47 -14.30
CA THR A 47 -7.63 12.80 -14.39
C THR A 47 -8.78 12.74 -15.39
N GLU A 48 -9.73 13.67 -15.28
CA GLU A 48 -10.88 13.76 -16.19
C GLU A 48 -10.67 14.77 -17.33
N THR A 49 -9.49 15.41 -17.38
CA THR A 49 -9.18 16.51 -18.30
C THR A 49 -8.86 16.07 -19.72
N MET A 50 -8.46 14.81 -19.93
CA MET A 50 -8.01 14.28 -21.22
C MET A 50 -8.26 12.78 -21.34
N PRO A 51 -8.49 12.26 -22.56
CA PRO A 51 -8.92 10.87 -22.76
C PRO A 51 -7.87 9.83 -22.37
N CYS A 52 -6.58 10.15 -22.45
CA CYS A 52 -5.50 9.20 -22.16
C CYS A 52 -5.47 8.75 -20.69
N ASN A 53 -5.93 9.57 -19.74
CA ASN A 53 -5.90 9.25 -18.31
C ASN A 53 -7.27 8.93 -17.71
N TYR A 54 -8.35 9.16 -18.48
CA TYR A 54 -9.73 9.05 -18.00
C TYR A 54 -10.08 7.68 -17.41
N HIS A 55 -9.57 6.61 -18.02
CA HIS A 55 -9.88 5.23 -17.67
C HIS A 55 -8.98 4.65 -16.55
N LEU A 56 -7.95 5.38 -16.11
CA LEU A 56 -6.93 4.85 -15.20
C LEU A 56 -7.47 4.54 -13.78
N ARG A 57 -8.54 5.20 -13.33
CA ARG A 57 -9.21 4.88 -12.06
C ARG A 57 -9.76 3.45 -12.07
N HIS A 58 -10.35 3.01 -13.18
CA HIS A 58 -10.88 1.64 -13.32
C HIS A 58 -9.76 0.61 -13.41
N LEU A 59 -8.65 0.93 -14.08
CA LEU A 59 -7.48 0.05 -14.11
C LEU A 59 -6.86 -0.10 -12.72
N ALA A 60 -6.69 1.00 -11.97
CA ALA A 60 -6.14 0.95 -10.61
C ALA A 60 -7.01 0.08 -9.67
N ALA A 61 -8.34 0.14 -9.81
CA ALA A 61 -9.25 -0.71 -9.03
C ALA A 61 -9.17 -2.20 -9.37
N LYS A 62 -8.69 -2.58 -10.57
CA LYS A 62 -8.44 -3.99 -10.93
C LYS A 62 -7.07 -4.51 -10.47
N VAL A 63 -6.13 -3.59 -10.21
CA VAL A 63 -4.79 -3.92 -9.71
C VAL A 63 -4.79 -4.06 -8.18
N LYS A 64 -5.64 -3.30 -7.48
CA LYS A 64 -5.86 -3.36 -6.03
C LYS A 64 -6.67 -4.59 -5.65
#